data_AF-A0A223PQW9-F1
#
_entry.id   AF-A0A223PQW9-F1
#
_cell.length_a   1.000
_cell.length_b   1.000
_cell.length_c   1.000
_cell.angle_alpha   90.00
_cell.angle_beta   90.00
_cell.angle_gamma   90.00
#
_symmetry.space_group_name_H-M   'P 1'
#
loop_
_entity.id
_entity.type
_entity.pdbx_description
1 polymer ?
#
loop_
_entity_poly.entity_id
_entity_poly.type
_entity_poly.pdbx_seq_one_letter_code
_entity_poly.pdbx_strand_id
1 'polypeptide(L)'
;EPAFRASFTREDYENAVGRIKDYILAGDCMQVVPSQRMSIEFKAAPIDLYRALRCFNPTPYMYFFNFGDFHVVGSSPEVLVRVEDGLVTVRPIAGTRPRGINEEADLALEQDLLSDAKEIAEHLMLIDLGRNDVGRVSDIGAVKVTEKMVIERYSNVMHIVSNVTGQLREGLSAMDALRAILPAGTLSGAPKIRAMEIIDELEPVKRGVYGGAVGYLAWNGNMDTAIAIRTAVIKNGELHVQAGGGIVADSVPALEWE
;
A
#
# COMPACT_ATOMS: atom_id res chain seq x y z
N GLU A 1 -1.50 0.97 28.30
CA GLU A 1 -1.49 1.04 26.82
C GLU A 1 -2.86 1.47 26.32
N PRO A 2 -2.96 2.18 25.19
CA PRO A 2 -4.25 2.47 24.56
C PRO A 2 -4.93 1.17 24.13
N ALA A 3 -6.15 0.92 24.61
CA ALA A 3 -6.93 -0.25 24.24
C ALA A 3 -7.71 0.03 22.94
N PHE A 4 -7.17 -0.41 21.81
CA PHE A 4 -7.86 -0.36 20.53
C PHE A 4 -8.99 -1.40 20.48
N ARG A 5 -10.11 -1.00 19.87
CA ARG A 5 -11.18 -1.91 19.46
C ARG A 5 -10.93 -2.33 18.01
N ALA A 6 -10.48 -3.56 17.81
CA ALA A 6 -10.25 -4.15 16.49
C ALA A 6 -11.56 -4.65 15.86
N SER A 7 -11.63 -4.65 14.53
CA SER A 7 -12.75 -5.21 13.76
C SER A 7 -12.71 -6.73 13.70
N PHE A 8 -11.53 -7.31 13.86
CA PHE A 8 -11.30 -8.74 13.98
C PHE A 8 -10.95 -9.09 15.43
N THR A 9 -11.33 -10.28 15.89
CA THR A 9 -10.61 -10.93 16.98
C THR A 9 -9.33 -11.58 16.42
N ARG A 10 -8.35 -11.87 17.29
CA ARG A 10 -7.13 -12.59 16.87
C ARG A 10 -7.47 -13.92 16.22
N GLU A 11 -8.36 -14.69 16.83
CA GLU A 11 -8.81 -15.99 16.31
C GLU A 11 -9.47 -15.87 14.94
N ASP A 12 -10.37 -14.90 14.76
CA ASP A 12 -11.05 -14.69 13.46
C ASP A 12 -10.06 -14.26 12.38
N TYR A 13 -9.07 -13.43 12.71
CA TYR A 13 -8.04 -13.03 11.74
C TYR A 13 -7.14 -14.21 11.37
N GLU A 14 -6.67 -14.99 12.35
CA GLU A 14 -5.87 -16.19 12.08
C GLU A 14 -6.65 -17.22 11.23
N ASN A 15 -7.96 -17.37 11.49
CA ASN A 15 -8.85 -18.18 10.66
C ASN A 15 -9.00 -17.62 9.24
N ALA A 16 -9.13 -16.30 9.08
CA ALA A 16 -9.18 -15.66 7.75
C ALA A 16 -7.87 -15.91 6.98
N VAL A 17 -6.71 -15.81 7.63
CA VAL A 17 -5.42 -16.16 7.01
C VAL A 17 -5.41 -17.63 6.58
N GLY A 18 -5.89 -18.55 7.42
CA GLY A 18 -6.05 -19.97 7.06
C GLY A 18 -6.89 -20.18 5.79
N ARG A 19 -8.05 -19.52 5.70
CA ARG A 19 -8.94 -19.60 4.53
C ARG A 19 -8.28 -19.03 3.26
N ILE A 20 -7.54 -17.93 3.38
CA ILE A 20 -6.79 -17.36 2.25
C ILE A 20 -5.74 -18.36 1.75
N LYS A 21 -5.04 -19.04 2.65
CA LYS A 21 -4.08 -20.07 2.27
C LYS A 21 -4.74 -21.23 1.53
N ASP A 22 -5.93 -21.65 1.94
CA ASP A 22 -6.69 -22.68 1.22
C ASP A 22 -7.03 -22.22 -0.21
N TYR A 23 -7.44 -20.97 -0.41
CA TYR A 23 -7.65 -20.39 -1.74
C TYR A 23 -6.37 -20.38 -2.59
N ILE A 24 -5.22 -20.04 -1.99
CA ILE A 24 -3.92 -20.03 -2.67
C ILE A 24 -3.53 -21.46 -3.08
N LEU A 25 -3.68 -22.44 -2.19
CA LEU A 25 -3.37 -23.85 -2.47
C LEU A 25 -4.28 -24.47 -3.52
N ALA A 26 -5.54 -24.02 -3.61
CA ALA A 26 -6.47 -24.40 -4.67
C ALA A 26 -6.12 -23.76 -6.04
N GLY A 27 -5.24 -22.77 -6.06
CA GLY A 27 -4.82 -22.04 -7.27
C GLY A 27 -5.74 -20.86 -7.65
N ASP A 28 -6.62 -20.42 -6.76
CA ASP A 28 -7.53 -19.29 -7.01
C ASP A 28 -6.76 -17.95 -7.10
N CYS A 29 -5.74 -17.81 -6.28
CA CYS A 29 -4.91 -16.61 -6.19
C CYS A 29 -3.48 -16.95 -5.76
N MET A 30 -2.57 -16.01 -5.93
CA MET A 30 -1.18 -16.08 -5.48
C MET A 30 -0.99 -15.35 -4.15
N GLN A 31 -1.73 -14.25 -3.96
CA GLN A 31 -1.66 -13.43 -2.77
C GLN A 31 -3.01 -12.73 -2.53
N VAL A 32 -3.37 -12.55 -1.26
CA VAL A 32 -4.46 -11.67 -0.82
C VAL A 32 -3.97 -10.84 0.36
N VAL A 33 -4.35 -9.57 0.42
CA VAL A 33 -3.92 -8.63 1.46
C VAL A 33 -5.13 -8.30 2.35
N PRO A 34 -5.52 -9.13 3.34
CA PRO A 34 -6.54 -8.79 4.32
C PRO A 34 -6.06 -7.68 5.25
N SER A 35 -7.01 -7.03 5.91
CA SER A 35 -6.74 -5.93 6.83
C SER A 35 -7.77 -5.85 7.95
N GLN A 36 -7.38 -5.23 9.04
CA GLN A 36 -8.24 -5.00 10.19
C GLN A 36 -8.31 -3.51 10.56
N ARG A 37 -9.50 -3.04 10.90
CA ARG A 37 -9.71 -1.67 11.40
C ARG A 37 -9.63 -1.67 12.91
N MET A 38 -8.79 -0.81 13.45
CA MET A 38 -8.66 -0.56 14.88
C MET A 38 -9.17 0.84 15.21
N SER A 39 -9.99 0.94 16.24
CA SER A 39 -10.64 2.20 16.64
C SER A 39 -10.32 2.54 18.09
N ILE A 40 -10.18 3.84 18.39
CA ILE A 40 -9.97 4.33 19.75
C ILE A 40 -10.64 5.69 19.94
N GLU A 41 -11.04 6.01 21.17
CA GLU A 41 -11.49 7.35 21.52
C GLU A 41 -10.35 8.37 21.30
N PHE A 42 -10.66 9.50 20.64
CA PHE A 42 -9.69 10.52 20.28
C PHE A 42 -10.21 11.91 20.64
N LYS A 43 -9.56 12.53 21.63
CA LYS A 43 -9.96 13.84 22.20
C LYS A 43 -9.08 15.01 21.79
N ALA A 44 -7.92 14.74 21.19
CA ALA A 44 -7.01 15.78 20.74
C ALA A 44 -7.52 16.44 19.45
N ALA A 45 -6.95 17.59 19.08
CA ALA A 45 -7.29 18.20 17.80
C ALA A 45 -6.76 17.33 16.64
N PRO A 46 -7.52 17.11 15.55
CA PRO A 46 -7.06 16.33 14.39
C PRO A 46 -5.70 16.78 13.82
N ILE A 47 -5.41 18.08 13.87
CA ILE A 47 -4.15 18.63 13.39
C ILE A 47 -2.94 18.20 14.24
N ASP A 48 -3.15 17.88 15.52
CA ASP A 48 -2.06 17.41 16.39
C ASP A 48 -1.61 15.99 16.01
N LEU A 49 -2.52 15.15 15.51
CA LEU A 49 -2.15 13.86 14.92
C LEU A 49 -1.26 14.04 13.69
N TYR A 50 -1.62 14.97 12.80
CA TYR A 50 -0.80 15.28 11.62
C TYR A 50 0.61 15.74 12.02
N ARG A 51 0.69 16.64 13.00
CA ARG A 51 1.98 17.13 13.53
C ARG A 51 2.81 16.00 14.13
N ALA A 52 2.19 15.11 14.90
CA ALA A 52 2.87 13.94 15.46
C ALA A 52 3.41 13.01 14.35
N LEU A 53 2.58 12.66 13.35
CA LEU A 53 3.02 11.87 12.21
C LEU A 53 4.19 12.52 11.47
N ARG A 54 4.14 13.84 11.26
CA ARG A 54 5.21 14.59 10.60
C ARG A 54 6.53 14.55 11.36
N CYS A 55 6.47 14.52 12.69
CA CYS A 55 7.65 14.46 13.55
C CYS A 55 8.26 13.06 13.63
N PHE A 56 7.43 12.01 13.74
CA PHE A 56 7.92 10.65 14.00
C PHE A 56 8.12 9.81 12.73
N ASN A 57 7.27 9.99 11.72
CA ASN A 57 7.26 9.16 10.51
C ASN A 57 7.00 10.04 9.26
N PRO A 58 7.91 10.95 8.91
CA PRO A 58 7.76 11.74 7.69
C PRO A 58 7.89 10.84 6.46
N THR A 59 6.95 10.97 5.52
CA THR A 59 7.00 10.30 4.21
C THR A 59 6.82 11.33 3.08
N PRO A 60 7.05 10.95 1.81
CA PRO A 60 6.81 11.84 0.67
C PRO A 60 5.37 12.33 0.56
N TYR A 61 4.38 11.56 1.06
CA TYR A 61 2.96 11.90 1.01
C TYR A 61 2.37 12.09 2.40
N MET A 62 2.47 13.33 2.88
CA MET A 62 1.84 13.80 4.10
C MET A 62 0.55 14.57 3.76
N TYR A 63 -0.56 14.25 4.41
CA TYR A 63 -1.82 14.95 4.14
C TYR A 63 -2.71 15.10 5.37
N PHE A 64 -3.49 16.19 5.34
CA PHE A 64 -4.53 16.52 6.29
C PHE A 64 -5.73 17.09 5.53
N PHE A 65 -6.84 16.36 5.52
CA PHE A 65 -8.10 16.83 4.96
C PHE A 65 -9.11 17.03 6.07
N ASN A 66 -9.75 18.21 6.05
CA ASN A 66 -10.90 18.53 6.87
C ASN A 66 -12.13 18.57 5.97
N PHE A 67 -13.02 17.59 6.13
CA PHE A 67 -14.28 17.50 5.40
C PHE A 67 -15.48 18.05 6.19
N GLY A 68 -15.23 18.73 7.31
CA GLY A 68 -16.25 19.23 8.22
C GLY A 68 -16.59 18.19 9.30
N ASP A 69 -17.41 17.19 8.97
CA ASP A 69 -17.88 16.17 9.93
C ASP A 69 -16.84 15.07 10.23
N PHE A 70 -15.79 14.96 9.41
CA PHE A 70 -14.66 14.06 9.66
C PHE A 70 -13.36 14.60 9.07
N HIS A 71 -12.25 13.99 9.49
CA HIS A 71 -10.91 14.31 9.02
C HIS A 71 -10.20 13.06 8.50
N VAL A 72 -9.33 13.24 7.51
CA VAL A 72 -8.41 12.20 7.02
C VAL A 72 -6.99 12.71 7.18
N VAL A 73 -6.19 11.98 7.94
CA VAL A 73 -4.83 12.37 8.31
C VAL A 73 -3.90 11.22 8.04
N GLY A 74 -2.87 11.40 7.22
CA GLY A 74 -2.01 10.28 6.83
C GLY A 74 -0.59 10.67 6.45
N SER A 75 0.26 9.65 6.45
CA SER A 75 1.67 9.68 6.09
C SER A 75 1.97 8.45 5.24
N SER A 76 1.63 8.52 3.95
CA SER A 76 1.77 7.38 3.04
C SER A 76 3.17 7.29 2.46
N PRO A 77 3.81 6.11 2.48
CA PRO A 77 5.13 5.91 1.89
C PRO A 77 5.08 5.63 0.38
N GLU A 78 3.90 5.29 -0.18
CA GLU A 78 3.80 4.63 -1.48
C GLU A 78 2.94 5.40 -2.48
N VAL A 79 3.46 5.53 -3.71
CA VAL A 79 2.74 6.09 -4.85
C VAL A 79 1.73 5.07 -5.35
N LEU A 80 0.46 5.46 -5.51
CA LEU A 80 -0.51 4.64 -6.22
C LEU A 80 -0.32 4.79 -7.73
N VAL A 81 -0.48 6.01 -8.24
CA VAL A 81 -0.23 6.38 -9.63
C VAL A 81 0.05 7.87 -9.73
N ARG A 82 1.05 8.19 -10.57
CA ARG A 82 1.33 9.54 -11.04
C ARG A 82 1.15 9.61 -12.55
N VAL A 83 0.57 10.69 -13.05
CA VAL A 83 0.47 11.03 -14.46
C VAL A 83 1.01 12.44 -14.64
N GLU A 84 2.10 12.56 -15.38
CA GLU A 84 2.76 13.85 -15.64
C GLU A 84 3.05 13.96 -17.14
N ASP A 85 2.43 14.93 -17.81
CA ASP A 85 2.55 15.14 -19.27
C ASP A 85 2.28 13.85 -20.08
N GLY A 86 1.31 13.05 -19.62
CA GLY A 86 0.94 11.77 -20.20
C GLY A 86 1.82 10.58 -19.81
N LEU A 87 2.89 10.77 -19.04
CA LEU A 87 3.71 9.69 -18.50
C LEU A 87 3.06 9.10 -17.24
N VAL A 88 2.54 7.88 -17.34
CA VAL A 88 2.01 7.12 -16.20
C VAL A 88 3.17 6.47 -15.46
N THR A 89 3.22 6.65 -14.15
CA THR A 89 4.24 6.06 -13.28
C THR A 89 3.58 5.38 -12.08
N VAL A 90 3.99 4.15 -11.82
CA VAL A 90 3.74 3.43 -10.56
C VAL A 90 5.07 3.03 -9.95
N ARG A 91 5.15 2.98 -8.62
CA ARG A 91 6.40 2.76 -7.90
C ARG A 91 6.23 1.64 -6.88
N PRO A 92 6.34 0.35 -7.31
CA PRO A 92 6.28 -0.78 -6.39
C PRO A 92 7.36 -0.71 -5.31
N ILE A 93 6.98 -1.04 -4.08
CA ILE A 93 7.85 -1.11 -2.91
C ILE A 93 7.65 -2.47 -2.25
N ALA A 94 8.73 -3.21 -2.01
CA ALA A 94 8.72 -4.46 -1.24
C ALA A 94 10.01 -4.61 -0.44
N GLY A 95 9.99 -5.56 0.49
CA GLY A 95 11.12 -5.87 1.34
C GLY A 95 11.46 -4.75 2.31
N THR A 96 11.73 -5.14 3.55
CA THR A 96 12.00 -4.17 4.60
C THR A 96 13.18 -4.63 5.44
N ARG A 97 14.12 -3.71 5.68
CA ARG A 97 15.11 -3.83 6.76
C ARG A 97 15.12 -2.56 7.60
N PRO A 98 15.42 -2.64 8.91
CA PRO A 98 15.64 -1.46 9.72
C PRO A 98 16.86 -0.68 9.20
N ARG A 99 16.99 0.59 9.59
CA ARG A 99 18.25 1.33 9.36
C ARG A 99 19.35 0.81 10.27
N GLY A 100 20.57 0.74 9.73
CA GLY A 100 21.76 0.40 10.49
C GLY A 100 22.10 1.48 11.52
N ILE A 101 22.71 1.07 12.64
CA ILE A 101 23.20 1.99 13.67
C ILE A 101 24.38 2.87 13.19
N ASN A 102 25.02 2.46 12.09
CA ASN A 102 26.10 3.15 11.41
C ASN A 102 26.09 2.76 9.91
N GLU A 103 26.92 3.42 9.10
CA GLU A 103 26.96 3.20 7.64
C GLU A 103 27.34 1.77 7.24
N GLU A 104 28.28 1.15 7.95
CA GLU A 104 28.72 -0.23 7.69
C GLU A 104 27.58 -1.24 7.94
N ALA A 105 26.86 -1.10 9.06
CA ALA A 105 25.70 -1.92 9.37
C ALA A 105 24.54 -1.66 8.40
N ASP A 106 24.34 -0.42 7.96
CA ASP A 106 23.30 -0.06 6.99
C ASP A 106 23.59 -0.67 5.61
N LEU A 107 24.85 -0.71 5.19
CA LEU A 107 25.28 -1.40 3.96
C LEU A 107 25.16 -2.92 4.07
N ALA A 108 25.47 -3.50 5.23
CA ALA A 108 25.28 -4.94 5.45
C ALA A 108 23.79 -5.34 5.36
N LEU A 109 22.90 -4.52 5.94
CA LEU A 109 21.45 -4.73 5.84
C LEU A 109 20.93 -4.54 4.41
N GLU A 110 21.50 -3.60 3.65
CA GLU A 110 21.20 -3.44 2.23
C GLU A 110 21.58 -4.70 1.44
N GLN A 111 22.79 -5.22 1.64
CA GLN A 111 23.28 -6.42 0.96
C GLN A 111 22.47 -7.66 1.35
N ASP A 112 22.10 -7.79 2.63
CA ASP A 112 21.20 -8.83 3.11
C ASP A 112 19.86 -8.79 2.35
N LEU A 113 19.21 -7.61 2.31
CA LEU A 113 17.93 -7.43 1.63
C LEU A 113 18.01 -7.75 0.13
N LEU A 114 19.08 -7.31 -0.55
CA LEU A 114 19.30 -7.58 -1.97
C LEU A 114 19.72 -9.02 -2.29
N SER A 115 20.09 -9.81 -1.27
CA SER A 115 20.44 -11.22 -1.40
C SER A 115 19.30 -12.16 -0.99
N ASP A 116 18.26 -11.64 -0.36
CA ASP A 116 17.10 -12.40 0.09
C ASP A 116 16.22 -12.80 -1.10
N ALA A 117 16.31 -14.07 -1.49
CA ALA A 117 15.60 -14.62 -2.64
C ALA A 117 14.07 -14.51 -2.49
N LYS A 118 13.53 -14.50 -1.26
CA LYS A 118 12.10 -14.34 -1.01
C LYS A 118 11.66 -12.91 -1.33
N GLU A 119 12.35 -11.93 -0.78
CA GLU A 119 12.06 -10.50 -0.97
C GLU A 119 12.20 -10.08 -2.44
N ILE A 120 13.23 -10.59 -3.12
CA ILE A 120 13.43 -10.37 -4.57
C ILE A 120 12.27 -10.95 -5.39
N ALA A 121 11.82 -12.16 -5.06
CA ALA A 121 10.72 -12.82 -5.77
C ALA A 121 9.39 -12.06 -5.57
N GLU A 122 9.11 -11.63 -4.34
CA GLU A 122 7.93 -10.81 -4.03
C GLU A 122 7.98 -9.47 -4.78
N HIS A 123 9.14 -8.81 -4.80
CA HIS A 123 9.30 -7.54 -5.52
C HIS A 123 9.14 -7.71 -7.04
N LEU A 124 9.66 -8.79 -7.62
CA LEU A 124 9.45 -9.10 -9.05
C LEU A 124 7.97 -9.24 -9.40
N MET A 125 7.21 -9.93 -8.56
CA MET A 125 5.77 -10.05 -8.73
C MET A 125 5.08 -8.68 -8.72
N LEU A 126 5.46 -7.78 -7.81
CA LEU A 126 4.89 -6.43 -7.78
C LEU A 126 5.28 -5.58 -8.98
N ILE A 127 6.50 -5.73 -9.51
CA ILE A 127 6.90 -5.10 -10.77
C ILE A 127 6.01 -5.59 -11.91
N ASP A 128 5.78 -6.90 -12.01
CA ASP A 128 4.95 -7.47 -13.08
C ASP A 128 3.48 -7.06 -12.96
N LEU A 129 2.96 -6.93 -11.74
CA LEU A 129 1.64 -6.38 -11.51
C LEU A 129 1.56 -4.89 -11.90
N GLY A 130 2.57 -4.10 -11.54
CA GLY A 130 2.69 -2.71 -11.97
C GLY A 130 2.76 -2.58 -13.49
N ARG A 131 3.47 -3.49 -14.17
CA ARG A 131 3.53 -3.55 -15.64
C ARG A 131 2.17 -3.92 -16.24
N ASN A 132 1.43 -4.85 -15.62
CA ASN A 132 0.07 -5.18 -16.05
C ASN A 132 -0.86 -3.97 -15.94
N ASP A 133 -0.82 -3.28 -14.80
CA ASP A 133 -1.69 -2.16 -14.51
C ASP A 133 -1.38 -0.96 -15.43
N VAL A 134 -0.11 -0.56 -15.56
CA VAL A 134 0.31 0.50 -16.50
C VAL A 134 0.02 0.11 -17.95
N GLY A 135 0.20 -1.16 -18.31
CA GLY A 135 -0.05 -1.68 -19.65
C GLY A 135 -1.51 -1.58 -20.10
N ARG A 136 -2.49 -1.56 -19.18
CA ARG A 136 -3.91 -1.39 -19.53
C ARG A 136 -4.21 -0.05 -20.18
N VAL A 137 -3.49 0.99 -19.75
CA VAL A 137 -3.71 2.38 -20.17
C VAL A 137 -2.59 2.94 -21.04
N SER A 138 -1.53 2.16 -21.26
CA SER A 138 -0.42 2.57 -22.10
C SER A 138 -0.52 2.05 -23.54
N ASP A 139 0.29 2.64 -24.42
CA ASP A 139 0.54 2.09 -25.75
C ASP A 139 1.27 0.75 -25.69
N ILE A 140 1.00 -0.13 -26.66
CA ILE A 140 1.64 -1.44 -26.75
C ILE A 140 3.16 -1.25 -26.88
N GLY A 141 3.91 -1.87 -25.97
CA GLY A 141 5.38 -1.77 -25.95
C GLY A 141 5.94 -0.50 -25.30
N ALA A 142 5.08 0.43 -24.84
CA ALA A 142 5.53 1.65 -24.16
C ALA A 142 5.91 1.45 -22.68
N VAL A 143 5.47 0.33 -22.08
CA VAL A 143 5.74 0.04 -20.66
C VAL A 143 7.21 -0.29 -20.43
N LYS A 144 7.87 0.46 -19.54
CA LYS A 144 9.30 0.30 -19.21
C LYS A 144 9.50 0.25 -17.70
N VAL A 145 10.43 -0.60 -17.27
CA VAL A 145 10.98 -0.56 -15.91
C VAL A 145 12.23 0.31 -15.97
N THR A 146 12.18 1.53 -15.43
CA THR A 146 13.26 2.52 -15.57
C THR A 146 14.27 2.46 -14.43
N GLU A 147 13.82 2.10 -13.23
CA GLU A 147 14.64 1.76 -12.08
C GLU A 147 14.19 0.39 -11.58
N LYS A 148 15.14 -0.51 -11.32
CA LYS A 148 14.83 -1.89 -10.92
C LYS A 148 15.63 -2.25 -9.68
N MET A 149 14.92 -2.64 -8.62
CA MET A 149 15.51 -3.17 -7.38
C MET A 149 16.53 -2.23 -6.75
N VAL A 150 16.24 -0.93 -6.75
CA VAL A 150 17.07 0.07 -6.09
C VAL A 150 16.69 0.16 -4.61
N ILE A 151 17.65 0.49 -3.76
CA ILE A 151 17.42 0.58 -2.31
C ILE A 151 17.11 2.03 -1.97
N GLU A 152 15.91 2.25 -1.42
CA GLU A 152 15.49 3.56 -0.92
C GLU A 152 15.50 3.56 0.60
N ARG A 153 16.21 4.53 1.18
CA ARG A 153 16.37 4.67 2.63
C ARG A 153 15.39 5.70 3.17
N TYR A 154 14.57 5.28 4.12
CA TYR A 154 13.68 6.11 4.90
C TYR A 154 14.28 6.37 6.29
N SER A 155 13.57 7.13 7.13
CA SER A 155 14.06 7.51 8.47
C SER A 155 14.40 6.30 9.35
N ASN A 156 13.56 5.27 9.33
CA ASN A 156 13.66 4.11 10.24
C ASN A 156 13.87 2.77 9.51
N VAL A 157 13.62 2.72 8.21
CA VAL A 157 13.70 1.49 7.39
C VAL A 157 14.29 1.76 6.01
N MET A 158 14.63 0.72 5.27
CA MET A 158 14.92 0.75 3.84
C MET A 158 14.07 -0.28 3.09
N HIS A 159 13.81 -0.02 1.81
CA HIS A 159 12.99 -0.87 0.95
C HIS A 159 13.64 -1.09 -0.42
N ILE A 160 13.28 -2.21 -1.06
CA ILE A 160 13.53 -2.44 -2.49
C ILE A 160 12.43 -1.69 -3.27
N VAL A 161 12.85 -0.86 -4.22
CA VAL A 161 11.96 0.00 -5.01
C VAL A 161 12.25 -0.19 -6.50
N SER A 162 11.20 -0.12 -7.30
CA SER A 162 11.30 -0.08 -8.76
C SER A 162 10.35 0.96 -9.32
N ASN A 163 10.64 1.48 -10.51
CA ASN A 163 9.76 2.38 -11.25
C ASN A 163 9.24 1.68 -12.49
N VAL A 164 7.92 1.63 -12.63
CA VAL A 164 7.26 1.16 -13.85
C VAL A 164 6.55 2.34 -14.49
N THR A 165 6.89 2.61 -15.75
CA THR A 165 6.41 3.77 -16.50
C THR A 165 5.76 3.33 -17.80
N GLY A 166 4.87 4.17 -18.34
CA GLY A 166 4.26 3.97 -19.66
C GLY A 166 3.64 5.25 -20.18
N GLN A 167 3.60 5.40 -21.50
CA GLN A 167 2.93 6.53 -22.13
C GLN A 167 1.43 6.27 -22.16
N LEU A 168 0.64 7.17 -21.56
CA LEU A 168 -0.81 7.12 -21.60
C LEU A 168 -1.29 7.15 -23.06
N ARG A 169 -2.15 6.19 -23.42
CA ARG A 169 -2.70 6.08 -24.77
C ARG A 169 -3.51 7.32 -25.13
N GLU A 170 -3.43 7.73 -26.40
CA GLU A 170 -4.22 8.84 -26.92
C GLU A 170 -5.72 8.66 -26.60
N GLY A 171 -6.36 9.75 -26.15
CA GLY A 171 -7.77 9.77 -25.76
C GLY A 171 -8.07 9.29 -24.34
N LEU A 172 -7.09 8.74 -23.61
CA LEU A 172 -7.25 8.44 -22.19
C LEU A 172 -6.84 9.63 -21.32
N SER A 173 -7.45 9.70 -20.13
CA SER A 173 -7.17 10.72 -19.12
C SER A 173 -6.43 10.12 -17.91
N ALA A 174 -5.91 10.98 -17.04
CA ALA A 174 -5.36 10.56 -15.76
C ALA A 174 -6.37 9.79 -14.89
N MET A 175 -7.67 10.09 -15.01
CA MET A 175 -8.73 9.36 -14.32
C MET A 175 -8.88 7.92 -14.84
N ASP A 176 -8.65 7.69 -16.13
CA ASP A 176 -8.63 6.33 -16.70
C ASP A 176 -7.44 5.53 -16.18
N ALA A 177 -6.28 6.17 -16.02
CA ALA A 177 -5.12 5.58 -15.34
C ALA A 177 -5.45 5.21 -13.89
N LEU A 178 -6.04 6.12 -13.12
CA LEU A 178 -6.46 5.84 -11.74
C LEU A 178 -7.42 4.65 -11.67
N ARG A 179 -8.45 4.62 -12.51
CA ARG A 179 -9.44 3.52 -12.55
C ARG A 179 -8.82 2.17 -12.89
N ALA A 180 -7.82 2.15 -13.78
CA ALA A 180 -7.18 0.90 -14.19
C ALA A 180 -6.27 0.32 -13.10
N ILE A 181 -5.62 1.20 -12.33
CA ILE A 181 -4.60 0.84 -11.34
C ILE A 181 -5.22 0.60 -9.95
N LEU A 182 -6.25 1.36 -9.56
CA LEU A 182 -6.87 1.24 -8.24
C LEU A 182 -7.75 -0.02 -8.12
N PRO A 183 -7.68 -0.77 -6.99
CA PRO A 183 -6.74 -0.63 -5.88
C PRO A 183 -5.35 -1.19 -6.22
N ALA A 184 -4.34 -0.68 -5.51
CA ALA A 184 -2.98 -1.19 -5.61
C ALA A 184 -2.93 -2.70 -5.28
N GLY A 185 -2.06 -3.43 -5.98
CA GLY A 185 -1.81 -4.84 -5.71
C GLY A 185 -1.34 -5.14 -4.30
N THR A 186 -0.47 -4.28 -3.77
CA THR A 186 0.04 -4.30 -2.40
C THR A 186 -1.05 -4.16 -1.35
N LEU A 187 -2.25 -3.70 -1.75
CA LEU A 187 -3.42 -3.54 -0.88
C LEU A 187 -4.61 -4.39 -1.35
N SER A 188 -4.44 -5.30 -2.29
CA SER A 188 -5.51 -6.19 -2.76
C SER A 188 -4.99 -7.61 -2.85
N GLY A 189 -4.22 -7.90 -3.89
CA GLY A 189 -3.59 -9.19 -4.14
C GLY A 189 -3.48 -9.49 -5.63
N ALA A 190 -3.18 -10.75 -5.94
CA ALA A 190 -2.96 -11.21 -7.30
C ALA A 190 -3.61 -12.58 -7.50
N PRO A 191 -4.48 -12.78 -8.53
CA PRO A 191 -5.07 -11.77 -9.41
C PRO A 191 -6.00 -10.79 -8.67
N LYS A 192 -5.92 -9.50 -9.04
CA LYS A 192 -6.58 -8.38 -8.33
C LYS A 192 -8.08 -8.58 -8.06
N ILE A 193 -8.85 -8.99 -9.07
CA ILE A 193 -10.31 -9.16 -8.96
C ILE A 193 -10.64 -10.27 -7.95
N ARG A 194 -9.99 -11.44 -8.09
CA ARG A 194 -10.23 -12.58 -7.21
C ARG A 194 -9.83 -12.27 -5.77
N ALA A 195 -8.69 -11.59 -5.58
CA ALA A 195 -8.27 -11.15 -4.26
C ALA A 195 -9.27 -10.19 -3.60
N MET A 196 -9.86 -9.26 -4.36
CA MET A 196 -10.91 -8.36 -3.84
C MET A 196 -12.19 -9.10 -3.46
N GLU A 197 -12.59 -10.14 -4.19
CA GLU A 197 -13.74 -10.98 -3.81
C GLU A 197 -13.50 -11.69 -2.48
N ILE A 198 -12.30 -12.24 -2.29
CA ILE A 198 -11.90 -12.90 -1.04
C ILE A 198 -11.85 -11.88 0.12
N ILE A 199 -11.37 -10.67 -0.13
CA ILE A 199 -11.38 -9.57 0.86
C ILE A 199 -12.81 -9.22 1.28
N ASP A 200 -13.73 -9.07 0.32
CA ASP A 200 -15.14 -8.74 0.61
C ASP A 200 -15.85 -9.87 1.38
N GLU A 201 -15.47 -11.13 1.11
CA GLU A 201 -15.97 -12.29 1.84
C GLU A 201 -15.48 -12.35 3.30
N LEU A 202 -14.22 -12.02 3.55
CA LEU A 202 -13.55 -12.25 4.84
C LEU A 202 -13.55 -11.04 5.76
N GLU A 203 -13.46 -9.82 5.24
CA GLU A 203 -13.39 -8.62 6.08
C GLU A 203 -14.76 -8.25 6.66
N PRO A 204 -14.87 -8.06 7.99
CA PRO A 204 -16.15 -7.79 8.64
C PRO A 204 -16.70 -6.38 8.36
N VAL A 205 -15.86 -5.49 7.80
CA VAL A 205 -16.19 -4.09 7.56
C VAL A 205 -15.59 -3.61 6.25
N LYS A 206 -16.30 -2.72 5.56
CA LYS A 206 -15.77 -2.06 4.35
C LYS A 206 -14.58 -1.16 4.70
N ARG A 207 -13.55 -1.17 3.85
CA ARG A 207 -12.30 -0.42 4.02
C ARG A 207 -12.43 1.11 3.99
N GLY A 208 -13.42 1.62 3.25
CA GLY A 208 -13.62 3.06 3.09
C GLY A 208 -12.38 3.72 2.46
N VAL A 209 -11.68 4.56 3.23
CA VAL A 209 -10.47 5.26 2.78
C VAL A 209 -9.28 4.30 2.61
N TYR A 210 -9.18 3.27 3.46
CA TYR A 210 -8.02 2.38 3.49
C TYR A 210 -7.81 1.63 2.15
N GLY A 211 -6.58 1.66 1.64
CA GLY A 211 -6.24 1.07 0.34
C GLY A 211 -6.77 1.83 -0.88
N GLY A 212 -7.44 2.97 -0.64
CA GLY A 212 -7.86 3.91 -1.68
C GLY A 212 -6.73 4.81 -2.18
N ALA A 213 -7.11 5.92 -2.81
CA ALA A 213 -6.19 6.94 -3.34
C ALA A 213 -6.35 8.27 -2.61
N VAL A 214 -5.24 8.95 -2.35
CA VAL A 214 -5.21 10.31 -1.80
C VAL A 214 -4.24 11.15 -2.62
N GLY A 215 -4.69 12.30 -3.10
CA GLY A 215 -3.86 13.14 -3.96
C GLY A 215 -4.63 14.25 -4.66
N TYR A 216 -4.15 14.66 -5.83
CA TYR A 216 -4.79 15.71 -6.62
C TYR A 216 -4.94 15.31 -8.09
N LEU A 217 -5.91 15.96 -8.75
CA LEU A 217 -6.05 16.02 -10.20
C LEU A 217 -5.99 17.49 -10.60
N ALA A 218 -5.03 17.85 -11.46
CA ALA A 218 -4.78 19.22 -11.89
C ALA A 218 -5.48 19.52 -13.23
N TRP A 219 -5.76 20.80 -13.47
CA TRP A 219 -6.43 21.28 -14.68
C TRP A 219 -5.63 21.03 -15.97
N ASN A 220 -4.31 20.86 -15.86
CA ASN A 220 -3.44 20.54 -16.99
C ASN A 220 -3.44 19.03 -17.34
N GLY A 221 -4.24 18.21 -16.64
CA GLY A 221 -4.30 16.76 -16.84
C GLY A 221 -3.33 15.96 -15.98
N ASN A 222 -2.44 16.61 -15.23
CA ASN A 222 -1.54 15.92 -14.32
C ASN A 222 -2.28 15.41 -13.08
N MET A 223 -1.81 14.29 -12.53
CA MET A 223 -2.37 13.67 -11.35
C MET A 223 -1.25 13.05 -10.53
N ASP A 224 -1.32 13.20 -9.21
CA ASP A 224 -0.41 12.50 -8.31
C ASP A 224 -1.21 11.97 -7.13
N THR A 225 -1.14 10.65 -6.93
CA THR A 225 -1.90 9.97 -5.88
C THR A 225 -1.01 8.99 -5.13
N ALA A 226 -1.13 9.04 -3.80
CA ALA A 226 -0.58 8.06 -2.88
C ALA A 226 -1.63 7.00 -2.55
N ILE A 227 -1.16 5.83 -2.13
CA ILE A 227 -2.04 4.82 -1.54
C ILE A 227 -2.46 5.31 -0.15
N ALA A 228 -3.75 5.18 0.18
CA ALA A 228 -4.30 5.58 1.47
C ALA A 228 -4.00 4.54 2.57
N ILE A 229 -2.73 4.43 2.95
CA ILE A 229 -2.20 3.62 4.05
C ILE A 229 -1.52 4.51 5.08
N ARG A 230 -1.26 3.97 6.29
CA ARG A 230 -0.78 4.78 7.44
C ARG A 230 -1.62 6.05 7.61
N THR A 231 -2.93 5.85 7.54
CA THR A 231 -3.95 6.90 7.49
C THR A 231 -4.96 6.67 8.59
N ALA A 232 -5.29 7.75 9.30
CA ALA A 232 -6.34 7.81 10.27
C ALA A 232 -7.56 8.54 9.70
N VAL A 233 -8.74 8.02 9.98
CA VAL A 233 -10.03 8.72 9.81
C VAL A 233 -10.54 9.10 11.19
N ILE A 234 -10.75 10.40 11.43
CA ILE A 234 -11.24 10.91 12.71
C ILE A 234 -12.69 11.35 12.52
N LYS A 235 -13.62 10.70 13.21
CA LYS A 235 -15.06 10.99 13.11
C LYS A 235 -15.74 10.71 14.46
N ASN A 236 -16.67 11.59 14.87
CA ASN A 236 -17.48 11.41 16.07
C ASN A 236 -16.68 11.13 17.36
N GLY A 237 -15.51 11.75 17.52
CA GLY A 237 -14.64 11.54 18.69
C GLY A 237 -13.91 10.20 18.71
N GLU A 238 -13.97 9.42 17.62
CA GLU A 238 -13.17 8.22 17.41
C GLU A 238 -12.12 8.44 16.32
N LEU A 239 -10.96 7.82 16.51
CA LEU A 239 -9.91 7.67 15.52
C LEU A 239 -9.92 6.23 15.03
N HIS A 240 -10.02 6.06 13.71
CA HIS A 240 -9.94 4.77 13.04
C HIS A 240 -8.65 4.68 12.24
N VAL A 241 -7.88 3.63 12.47
CA VAL A 241 -6.74 3.24 11.63
C VAL A 241 -6.97 1.83 11.10
N GLN A 242 -6.38 1.52 9.95
CA GLN A 242 -6.49 0.20 9.36
C GLN A 242 -5.13 -0.23 8.84
N ALA A 243 -4.80 -1.49 9.07
CA ALA A 243 -3.53 -2.11 8.71
C ALA A 243 -3.79 -3.54 8.25
N GLY A 244 -2.91 -4.05 7.39
CA GLY A 244 -2.99 -5.38 6.81
C GLY A 244 -1.64 -5.84 6.29
N GLY A 245 -1.57 -7.09 5.86
CA GLY A 245 -0.37 -7.75 5.38
C GLY A 245 -0.67 -8.69 4.22
N GLY A 246 0.29 -8.92 3.34
CA GLY A 246 0.13 -9.82 2.19
C GLY A 246 0.25 -11.28 2.62
N ILE A 247 -0.82 -12.05 2.43
CA ILE A 247 -0.84 -13.47 2.73
C ILE A 247 -0.45 -14.26 1.49
N VAL A 248 0.56 -15.12 1.67
CA VAL A 248 1.08 -16.06 0.69
C VAL A 248 1.00 -17.49 1.23
N ALA A 249 1.34 -18.49 0.41
CA ALA A 249 1.19 -19.90 0.77
C ALA A 249 1.96 -20.31 2.05
N ASP A 250 3.10 -19.68 2.32
CA ASP A 250 3.96 -19.92 3.49
C ASP A 250 3.67 -19.02 4.69
N SER A 251 2.70 -18.09 4.59
CA SER A 251 2.33 -17.20 5.70
C SER A 251 1.92 -17.99 6.95
N VAL A 252 2.32 -17.48 8.11
CA VAL A 252 2.03 -18.09 9.42
C VAL A 252 0.98 -17.23 10.12
N PRO A 253 -0.26 -17.71 10.34
CA PRO A 253 -1.37 -16.88 10.83
C PRO A 253 -1.04 -16.01 12.05
N ALA A 254 -0.36 -16.59 13.04
CA ALA A 254 0.02 -15.89 14.25
C ALA A 254 1.05 -14.76 14.02
N LEU A 255 1.91 -14.87 13.01
CA LEU A 255 2.87 -13.81 12.65
C LEU A 255 2.22 -12.69 11.85
N GLU A 256 1.21 -13.00 11.04
CA GLU A 256 0.47 -12.00 10.24
C GLU A 256 -0.48 -11.14 11.08
N TRP A 257 -0.75 -11.57 12.33
CA TRP A 257 -1.50 -10.81 13.32
C TRP A 257 -0.66 -9.74 14.02
N GLU A 258 0.63 -9.99 14.24
CA GLU A 258 1.56 -9.11 14.95
C GLU A 258 2.00 -7.92 14.09
#